data_AF-A0AAV2U0L2-F1
#
_entry.id   AF-A0AAV2U0L2-F1
#
_cell.length_a   1.000
_cell.length_b   1.000
_cell.length_c   1.000
_cell.angle_alpha   90.00
_cell.angle_beta   90.00
_cell.angle_gamma   90.00
#
_symmetry.space_group_name_H-M   'P 1'
#
loop_
_entity.id
_entity.type
_entity.pdbx_description
1 polymer ?
#
loop_
_entity_poly.entity_id
_entity_poly.type
_entity_poly.pdbx_seq_one_letter_code
_entity_poly.pdbx_strand_id
1 'polypeptide(L)'
;MTLFKCFSCCQRLPYIQEERDCLLAPVDPPSAVTLDFETAGPNAVLLKNGLRICGNGAARSTAAINQDKAYFEAKVQSTGRWAVGLCLSEASLDNVSTLGKDEFSCVIREDSGIWCKGNMLAELKEPVEEGDVIGITYDHVQMSIMVNGMSIPLLSKPSNQPIFGVAGPKGTLYPVFGVAENAVLDAGFSARHFHYFPPAGDFDEILYEKELLR
;
A
#
# COMPACT_ATOMS: atom_id res chain seq x y z
N MET A 1 -59.28 -27.24 -3.32
CA MET A 1 -58.04 -27.91 -2.89
C MET A 1 -57.52 -27.10 -1.70
N THR A 2 -57.70 -27.61 -0.47
CA THR A 2 -56.68 -28.31 0.37
C THR A 2 -55.56 -27.38 0.83
N LEU A 3 -55.04 -27.41 2.07
CA LEU A 3 -55.23 -28.32 3.23
C LEU A 3 -55.71 -27.45 4.45
N PHE A 4 -55.70 -27.80 5.74
CA PHE A 4 -55.24 -28.97 6.51
C PHE A 4 -56.26 -29.30 7.64
N LYS A 5 -55.83 -29.52 8.89
CA LYS A 5 -56.65 -29.85 10.08
C LYS A 5 -55.97 -29.36 11.39
N CYS A 6 -56.79 -29.22 12.43
CA CYS A 6 -56.41 -29.04 13.84
C CYS A 6 -55.85 -30.34 14.47
N PHE A 7 -54.99 -30.27 15.50
CA PHE A 7 -55.11 -31.09 16.74
C PHE A 7 -54.23 -30.61 17.93
N SER A 8 -54.75 -30.91 19.12
CA SER A 8 -54.43 -30.54 20.50
C SER A 8 -53.07 -30.97 21.12
N CYS A 9 -52.69 -30.31 22.24
CA CYS A 9 -52.42 -30.90 23.59
C CYS A 9 -51.05 -30.63 24.27
N CYS A 10 -51.10 -29.90 25.40
CA CYS A 10 -50.68 -30.37 26.75
C CYS A 10 -49.22 -30.22 27.32
N GLN A 11 -49.16 -29.39 28.39
CA GLN A 11 -48.46 -29.58 29.70
C GLN A 11 -47.03 -29.05 30.00
N ARG A 12 -47.01 -28.01 30.86
CA ARG A 12 -46.19 -27.71 32.08
C ARG A 12 -44.65 -27.94 32.16
N LEU A 13 -43.95 -26.78 32.25
CA LEU A 13 -42.96 -26.38 33.29
C LEU A 13 -41.61 -27.17 33.38
N PRO A 14 -40.58 -26.65 34.10
CA PRO A 14 -39.70 -25.61 33.57
C PRO A 14 -38.21 -26.01 33.65
N TYR A 15 -37.38 -25.53 32.73
CA TYR A 15 -35.93 -25.62 32.90
C TYR A 15 -35.26 -24.28 32.60
N ILE A 16 -34.64 -23.71 33.63
CA ILE A 16 -33.75 -22.56 33.50
C ILE A 16 -32.44 -23.11 32.98
N GLN A 17 -32.00 -22.64 31.82
CA GLN A 17 -30.62 -22.77 31.40
C GLN A 17 -30.10 -21.36 31.13
N GLU A 18 -29.05 -20.97 31.87
CA GLU A 18 -28.43 -19.65 31.75
C GLU A 18 -27.78 -19.52 30.36
N GLU A 19 -28.49 -18.94 29.40
CA GLU A 19 -27.85 -18.34 28.23
C GLU A 19 -27.12 -17.07 28.70
N ARG A 20 -25.90 -17.30 29.19
CA ARG A 20 -24.90 -16.24 29.28
C ARG A 20 -24.54 -15.87 27.85
N ASP A 21 -25.25 -14.87 27.33
CA ASP A 21 -24.78 -14.13 26.17
C ASP A 21 -23.35 -13.66 26.48
N CYS A 22 -22.38 -14.32 25.84
CA CYS A 22 -21.02 -13.84 25.79
C CYS A 22 -21.06 -12.52 25.04
N LEU A 23 -21.14 -11.42 25.79
CA LEU A 23 -20.92 -10.06 25.35
C LEU A 23 -19.45 -9.90 24.91
N LEU A 24 -19.10 -10.59 23.83
CA LEU A 24 -17.98 -10.20 22.99
C LEU A 24 -18.36 -8.83 22.45
N ALA A 25 -17.75 -7.79 23.03
CA ALA A 25 -17.80 -6.47 22.43
C ALA A 25 -17.40 -6.59 20.95
N PRO A 26 -18.03 -5.82 20.03
CA PRO A 26 -17.59 -5.80 18.65
C PRO A 26 -16.08 -5.57 18.63
N VAL A 27 -15.34 -6.55 18.09
CA VAL A 27 -13.91 -6.37 17.87
C VAL A 27 -13.81 -5.25 16.85
N ASP A 28 -13.29 -4.10 17.27
CA ASP A 28 -13.07 -2.97 16.37
C ASP A 28 -12.33 -3.48 15.12
N PRO A 29 -12.76 -3.07 13.91
CA PRO A 29 -12.13 -3.55 12.69
C PRO A 29 -10.62 -3.29 12.75
N PRO A 30 -9.78 -4.20 12.20
CA PRO A 30 -8.34 -4.00 12.13
C PRO A 30 -8.02 -2.60 11.62
N SER A 31 -7.03 -1.95 12.24
CA SER A 31 -6.60 -0.64 11.78
C SER A 31 -6.11 -0.79 10.35
N ALA A 32 -6.71 -0.06 9.40
CA ALA A 32 -6.24 -0.09 8.03
C ALA A 32 -4.93 0.69 7.91
N VAL A 33 -4.00 0.21 7.09
CA VAL A 33 -2.85 1.00 6.66
C VAL A 33 -3.33 2.00 5.61
N THR A 34 -2.99 3.27 5.80
CA THR A 34 -3.37 4.38 4.91
C THR A 34 -2.19 5.33 4.76
N LEU A 35 -2.29 6.34 3.90
CA LEU A 35 -1.39 7.49 3.96
C LEU A 35 -1.63 8.27 5.26
N ASP A 36 -0.54 8.66 5.91
CA ASP A 36 -0.54 9.31 7.21
C ASP A 36 -0.79 10.81 7.10
N PHE A 37 -1.87 11.28 7.73
CA PHE A 37 -2.25 12.68 7.80
C PHE A 37 -1.36 13.50 8.74
N GLU A 38 -0.73 12.89 9.75
CA GLU A 38 0.09 13.60 10.73
C GLU A 38 1.48 13.94 10.18
N THR A 39 1.99 13.15 9.24
CA THR A 39 3.34 13.30 8.69
C THR A 39 3.37 13.69 7.21
N ALA A 40 2.22 13.81 6.55
CA ALA A 40 2.13 14.35 5.19
C ALA A 40 2.74 15.76 5.07
N GLY A 41 3.40 16.03 3.94
CA GLY A 41 3.94 17.34 3.63
C GLY A 41 2.84 18.41 3.58
N PRO A 42 3.12 19.66 3.95
CA PRO A 42 2.10 20.68 4.26
C PRO A 42 1.20 21.09 3.08
N ASN A 43 1.59 20.76 1.85
CA ASN A 43 0.84 21.04 0.62
C ASN A 43 0.35 19.75 -0.09
N ALA A 44 0.54 18.57 0.53
CA ALA A 44 -0.08 17.34 0.09
C ALA A 44 -1.54 17.29 0.59
N VAL A 45 -2.45 16.83 -0.27
CA VAL A 45 -3.88 16.73 0.04
C VAL A 45 -4.28 15.26 0.02
N LEU A 46 -4.60 14.74 1.19
CA LEU A 46 -5.08 13.36 1.36
C LEU A 46 -6.61 13.32 1.29
N LEU A 47 -7.12 12.42 0.44
CA LEU A 47 -8.55 12.18 0.18
C LEU A 47 -8.86 10.70 0.37
N LYS A 48 -10.15 10.33 0.25
CA LYS A 48 -10.63 8.93 0.40
C LYS A 48 -10.09 8.24 1.67
N ASN A 49 -10.10 8.93 2.81
CA ASN A 49 -9.59 8.42 4.09
C ASN A 49 -8.10 7.98 4.02
N GLY A 50 -7.25 8.76 3.35
CA GLY A 50 -5.82 8.45 3.22
C GLY A 50 -5.49 7.43 2.13
N LEU A 51 -6.44 7.14 1.22
CA LEU A 51 -6.24 6.24 0.07
C LEU A 51 -6.12 6.98 -1.27
N ARG A 52 -6.10 8.32 -1.26
CA ARG A 52 -5.80 9.17 -2.42
C ARG A 52 -4.91 10.33 -1.99
N ILE A 53 -3.93 10.68 -2.82
CA ILE A 53 -3.08 11.85 -2.66
C ILE A 53 -3.08 12.71 -3.94
N CYS A 54 -3.18 14.02 -3.76
CA CYS A 54 -3.01 15.04 -4.80
C CYS A 54 -2.39 16.32 -4.18
N GLY A 55 -2.24 17.39 -4.97
CA GLY A 55 -1.64 18.65 -4.50
C GLY A 55 -0.15 18.74 -4.85
N ASN A 56 0.70 19.12 -3.88
CA ASN A 56 2.14 19.24 -4.07
C ASN A 56 2.86 18.83 -2.78
N GLY A 57 3.49 17.65 -2.75
CA GLY A 57 4.12 17.10 -1.55
C GLY A 57 4.09 15.58 -1.56
N ALA A 58 4.30 14.97 -0.41
CA ALA A 58 4.25 13.54 -0.23
C ALA A 58 3.62 13.14 1.10
N ALA A 59 3.24 11.87 1.22
CA ALA A 59 2.87 11.24 2.47
C ALA A 59 3.48 9.84 2.51
N ARG A 60 3.88 9.40 3.70
CA ARG A 60 4.19 8.00 3.97
C ARG A 60 2.96 7.27 4.48
N SER A 61 3.04 5.95 4.53
CA SER A 61 2.02 5.12 5.17
C SER A 61 2.06 5.23 6.71
N THR A 62 0.93 4.94 7.35
CA THR A 62 0.76 4.90 8.81
C THR A 62 1.46 3.71 9.49
N ALA A 63 1.91 2.70 8.74
CA ALA A 63 2.63 1.54 9.23
C ALA A 63 3.96 1.36 8.48
N ALA A 64 4.99 0.97 9.23
CA ALA A 64 6.26 0.51 8.64
C ALA A 64 6.15 -0.92 8.11
N ILE A 65 7.03 -1.29 7.18
CA ILE A 65 7.19 -2.69 6.75
C ILE A 65 8.04 -3.42 7.80
N ASN A 66 7.36 -4.10 8.73
CA ASN A 66 7.96 -4.93 9.78
C ASN A 66 7.89 -6.45 9.46
N GLN A 67 7.45 -6.80 8.26
CA GLN A 67 7.21 -8.17 7.78
C GLN A 67 8.21 -8.53 6.66
N ASP A 68 8.59 -9.80 6.57
CA ASP A 68 9.62 -10.31 5.64
C ASP A 68 9.36 -9.95 4.17
N LYS A 69 8.08 -9.85 3.78
CA LYS A 69 7.64 -9.55 2.43
C LYS A 69 6.39 -8.67 2.46
N ALA A 70 6.41 -7.56 1.73
CA ALA A 70 5.30 -6.62 1.66
C ALA A 70 4.92 -6.28 0.22
N TYR A 71 3.63 -6.04 -0.01
CA TYR A 71 3.06 -5.55 -1.26
C TYR A 71 2.20 -4.31 -1.02
N PHE A 72 2.33 -3.32 -1.90
CA PHE A 72 1.43 -2.18 -1.98
C PHE A 72 1.32 -1.65 -3.42
N GLU A 73 0.28 -0.88 -3.70
CA GLU A 73 -0.03 -0.36 -5.02
C GLU A 73 -0.17 1.16 -5.06
N ALA A 74 0.19 1.74 -6.20
CA ALA A 74 -0.18 3.09 -6.60
C ALA A 74 -0.87 3.06 -7.96
N LYS A 75 -2.16 3.42 -8.00
CA LYS A 75 -2.85 3.66 -9.26
C LYS A 75 -2.71 5.12 -9.69
N VAL A 76 -2.17 5.34 -10.89
CA VAL A 76 -2.08 6.66 -11.50
C VAL A 76 -3.47 7.08 -11.97
N GLN A 77 -4.09 8.03 -11.27
CA GLN A 77 -5.45 8.52 -11.55
C GLN A 77 -5.46 9.76 -12.44
N SER A 78 -4.39 10.55 -12.36
CA SER A 78 -4.06 11.62 -13.30
C SER A 78 -2.55 11.72 -13.36
N THR A 79 -1.99 11.81 -14.57
CA THR A 79 -0.54 12.02 -14.71
C THR A 79 -0.12 13.46 -14.35
N GLY A 80 1.19 13.68 -14.24
CA GLY A 80 1.82 14.87 -13.70
C GLY A 80 3.22 14.50 -13.19
N ARG A 81 3.69 15.12 -12.12
CA ARG A 81 4.91 14.68 -11.44
C ARG A 81 4.58 13.85 -10.20
N TRP A 82 5.12 12.65 -10.10
CA TRP A 82 4.78 11.73 -9.02
C TRP A 82 5.97 10.83 -8.64
N ALA A 83 5.96 10.32 -7.42
CA ALA A 83 6.95 9.35 -6.96
C ALA A 83 6.29 8.31 -6.06
N VAL A 84 6.68 7.05 -6.19
CA VAL A 84 6.17 5.93 -5.37
C VAL A 84 7.33 5.02 -4.99
N GLY A 85 7.41 4.59 -3.75
CA GLY A 85 8.44 3.64 -3.32
C GLY A 85 8.58 3.58 -1.81
N LEU A 86 9.82 3.55 -1.32
CA LEU A 86 10.14 3.37 0.09
C LEU A 86 10.91 4.57 0.64
N CYS A 87 10.63 4.94 1.89
CA CYS A 87 11.42 5.91 2.64
C CYS A 87 11.65 5.52 4.11
N LEU A 88 12.70 6.06 4.70
CA LEU A 88 12.91 6.13 6.15
C LEU A 88 12.04 7.24 6.75
N SER A 89 11.97 7.30 8.08
CA SER A 89 11.14 8.29 8.79
C SER A 89 11.64 9.75 8.66
N GLU A 90 12.89 9.91 8.22
CA GLU A 90 13.65 11.14 8.10
C GLU A 90 13.58 11.78 6.69
N ALA A 91 12.93 11.14 5.72
CA ALA A 91 12.76 11.70 4.38
C ALA A 91 11.90 12.97 4.40
N SER A 92 12.28 14.00 3.64
CA SER A 92 11.48 15.23 3.52
C SER A 92 10.29 14.99 2.60
N LEU A 93 9.09 15.14 3.16
CA LEU A 93 7.82 14.93 2.47
C LEU A 93 7.23 16.24 1.87
N ASP A 94 7.95 17.36 1.93
CA ASP A 94 7.46 18.68 1.52
C ASP A 94 7.21 18.81 0.01
N ASN A 95 7.98 18.06 -0.82
CA ASN A 95 7.91 18.16 -2.27
C ASN A 95 8.40 16.88 -2.95
N VAL A 96 7.64 16.35 -3.91
CA VAL A 96 7.98 15.11 -4.65
C VAL A 96 9.38 15.07 -5.28
N SER A 97 10.00 16.22 -5.56
CA SER A 97 11.35 16.26 -6.16
C SER A 97 12.50 15.90 -5.21
N THR A 98 12.28 15.85 -3.88
CA THR A 98 13.25 15.36 -2.88
C THR A 98 13.35 13.84 -2.88
N LEU A 99 12.22 13.15 -3.02
CA LEU A 99 12.12 11.69 -2.92
C LEU A 99 12.98 10.98 -3.98
N GLY A 100 13.99 10.24 -3.55
CA GLY A 100 14.99 9.59 -4.41
C GLY A 100 16.22 10.46 -4.71
N LYS A 101 16.23 11.74 -4.33
CA LYS A 101 17.45 12.59 -4.28
C LYS A 101 18.14 12.56 -2.93
N ASP A 102 17.37 12.48 -1.85
CA ASP A 102 17.92 12.33 -0.50
C ASP A 102 18.47 10.91 -0.24
N GLU A 103 19.13 10.74 0.91
CA GLU A 103 19.66 9.44 1.35
C GLU A 103 18.59 8.52 1.96
N PHE A 104 17.39 9.05 2.19
CA PHE A 104 16.36 8.45 3.02
C PHE A 104 15.26 7.76 2.20
N SER A 105 15.24 7.93 0.88
CA SER A 105 14.19 7.42 0.02
C SER A 105 14.70 6.82 -1.30
N CYS A 106 13.92 5.89 -1.84
CA CYS A 106 14.21 5.14 -3.07
C CYS A 106 12.88 4.86 -3.75
N VAL A 107 12.64 5.49 -4.91
CA VAL A 107 11.31 5.62 -5.52
C VAL A 107 11.36 5.49 -7.04
N ILE A 108 10.32 4.91 -7.64
CA ILE A 108 10.02 5.10 -9.06
C ILE A 108 9.30 6.45 -9.27
N ARG A 109 9.59 7.15 -10.37
CA ARG A 109 9.07 8.48 -10.69
C ARG A 109 8.33 8.55 -12.03
N GLU A 110 7.77 9.72 -12.34
CA GLU A 110 7.12 10.05 -13.61
C GLU A 110 7.99 9.80 -14.86
N ASP A 111 9.32 9.88 -14.73
CA ASP A 111 10.27 9.58 -15.80
C ASP A 111 10.53 8.07 -15.99
N SER A 112 9.77 7.22 -15.26
CA SER A 112 9.91 5.76 -15.19
C SER A 112 11.27 5.28 -14.68
N GLY A 113 12.12 6.20 -14.18
CA GLY A 113 13.36 5.92 -13.51
C GLY A 113 13.14 5.60 -12.03
N ILE A 114 13.97 4.71 -11.50
CA ILE A 114 14.04 4.40 -10.07
C ILE A 114 15.23 5.16 -9.48
N TRP A 115 14.92 6.13 -8.63
CA TRP A 115 15.82 7.13 -8.09
C TRP A 115 16.09 6.88 -6.62
N CYS A 116 17.36 6.74 -6.26
CA CYS A 116 17.79 6.55 -4.88
C CYS A 116 19.13 7.29 -4.68
N LYS A 117 19.26 8.09 -3.61
CA LYS A 117 20.47 8.89 -3.32
C LYS A 117 20.94 9.79 -4.48
N GLY A 118 20.01 10.40 -5.20
CA GLY A 118 20.29 11.30 -6.33
C GLY A 118 20.67 10.61 -7.64
N ASN A 119 20.72 9.28 -7.66
CA ASN A 119 21.10 8.49 -8.82
C ASN A 119 19.89 7.71 -9.35
N MET A 120 19.67 7.75 -10.66
CA MET A 120 18.75 6.83 -11.33
C MET A 120 19.47 5.48 -11.46
N LEU A 121 19.06 4.48 -10.68
CA LEU A 121 19.70 3.17 -10.63
C LEU A 121 19.27 2.26 -11.78
N ALA A 122 17.99 2.36 -12.15
CA ALA A 122 17.37 1.60 -13.23
C ALA A 122 16.15 2.36 -13.77
N GLU A 123 15.55 1.88 -14.86
CA GLU A 123 14.29 2.39 -15.43
C GLU A 123 13.39 1.24 -15.92
N LEU A 124 12.08 1.49 -16.02
CA LEU A 124 11.21 0.67 -16.85
C LEU A 124 11.49 0.94 -18.33
N LYS A 125 11.36 -0.10 -19.17
CA LYS A 125 11.50 0.02 -20.63
C LYS A 125 10.34 0.80 -21.29
N GLU A 126 9.16 0.69 -20.71
CA GLU A 126 7.92 1.32 -21.18
C GLU A 126 7.41 2.26 -20.09
N PRO A 127 6.88 3.45 -20.46
CA PRO A 127 6.45 4.45 -19.50
C PRO A 127 5.19 4.00 -18.76
N VAL A 128 5.02 4.48 -17.53
CA VAL A 128 3.76 4.33 -16.78
C VAL A 128 2.79 5.43 -17.21
N GLU A 129 1.60 5.05 -17.68
CA GLU A 129 0.57 5.96 -18.20
C GLU A 129 -0.57 6.22 -17.18
N GLU A 130 -1.49 7.11 -17.54
CA GLU A 130 -2.68 7.35 -16.73
C GLU A 130 -3.64 6.16 -16.79
N GLY A 131 -4.09 5.69 -15.63
CA GLY A 131 -4.91 4.50 -15.47
C GLY A 131 -4.15 3.26 -14.99
N ASP A 132 -2.83 3.23 -15.20
CA ASP A 132 -1.94 2.14 -14.79
C ASP A 132 -1.85 2.00 -13.26
N VAL A 133 -1.54 0.78 -12.84
CA VAL A 133 -1.28 0.43 -11.44
C VAL A 133 0.16 -0.04 -11.28
N ILE A 134 0.93 0.73 -10.53
CA ILE A 134 2.28 0.38 -10.09
C ILE A 134 2.15 -0.50 -8.85
N GLY A 135 2.51 -1.77 -8.96
CA GLY A 135 2.68 -2.66 -7.81
C GLY A 135 4.12 -2.61 -7.33
N ILE A 136 4.35 -2.46 -6.02
CA ILE A 136 5.68 -2.49 -5.42
C ILE A 136 5.76 -3.64 -4.42
N THR A 137 6.75 -4.51 -4.60
CA THR A 137 7.13 -5.52 -3.61
C THR A 137 8.45 -5.18 -2.94
N TYR A 138 8.57 -5.58 -1.67
CA TYR A 138 9.80 -5.44 -0.88
C TYR A 138 10.03 -6.68 -0.02
N ASP A 139 11.24 -7.24 -0.02
CA ASP A 139 11.63 -8.51 0.62
C ASP A 139 12.73 -8.35 1.70
N HIS A 140 12.76 -7.19 2.38
CA HIS A 140 13.86 -6.67 3.21
C HIS A 140 15.20 -6.40 2.49
N VAL A 141 15.44 -6.95 1.30
CA VAL A 141 16.71 -6.78 0.56
C VAL A 141 16.56 -5.81 -0.60
N GLN A 142 15.51 -5.96 -1.40
CA GLN A 142 15.29 -5.25 -2.66
C GLN A 142 13.83 -4.83 -2.82
N MET A 143 13.64 -3.69 -3.48
CA MET A 143 12.37 -3.20 -3.98
C MET A 143 12.23 -3.57 -5.45
N SER A 144 11.12 -4.21 -5.82
CA SER A 144 10.81 -4.63 -7.19
C SER A 144 9.53 -3.96 -7.68
N ILE A 145 9.47 -3.66 -8.97
CA ILE A 145 8.35 -2.93 -9.60
C ILE A 145 7.56 -3.85 -10.51
N MET A 146 6.24 -3.72 -10.46
CA MET A 146 5.27 -4.35 -11.34
C MET A 146 4.37 -3.27 -11.93
N VAL A 147 3.88 -3.49 -13.15
CA VAL A 147 2.87 -2.61 -13.77
C VAL A 147 1.70 -3.47 -14.20
N ASN A 148 0.49 -3.08 -13.81
CA ASN A 148 -0.76 -3.79 -14.11
C ASN A 148 -0.72 -5.28 -13.75
N GLY A 149 -0.16 -5.60 -12.57
CA GLY A 149 0.00 -6.96 -12.05
C GLY A 149 1.11 -7.79 -12.70
N MET A 150 1.85 -7.24 -13.67
CA MET A 150 2.94 -7.92 -14.36
C MET A 150 4.30 -7.51 -13.79
N SER A 151 5.14 -8.49 -13.43
CA SER A 151 6.55 -8.23 -13.09
C SER A 151 7.36 -7.88 -14.34
N ILE A 152 7.91 -6.67 -14.38
CA ILE A 152 8.67 -6.15 -15.53
C ILE A 152 10.15 -6.03 -15.16
N PRO A 153 11.08 -6.58 -15.98
CA PRO A 153 12.50 -6.37 -15.75
C PRO A 153 12.88 -4.90 -16.00
N LEU A 154 13.66 -4.35 -15.09
CA LEU A 154 14.19 -3.00 -15.12
C LEU A 154 15.51 -2.97 -15.90
N LEU A 155 15.77 -1.89 -16.64
CA LEU A 155 17.06 -1.66 -17.28
C LEU A 155 18.01 -0.96 -16.30
N SER A 156 19.02 -1.68 -15.81
CA SER A 156 20.10 -1.14 -14.97
C SER A 156 20.84 0.00 -15.69
N LYS A 157 20.91 1.19 -15.09
CA LYS A 157 21.62 2.33 -15.70
C LYS A 157 23.14 2.14 -15.78
N PRO A 158 23.83 1.52 -14.80
CA PRO A 158 25.27 1.27 -14.91
C PRO A 158 25.68 0.23 -15.98
N SER A 159 24.81 -0.71 -16.35
CA SER A 159 25.18 -1.88 -17.19
C SER A 159 24.28 -2.13 -18.40
N ASN A 160 23.16 -1.40 -18.51
CA ASN A 160 22.08 -1.62 -19.49
C ASN A 160 21.58 -3.08 -19.56
N GLN A 161 21.66 -3.80 -18.43
CA GLN A 161 21.20 -5.18 -18.31
C GLN A 161 19.85 -5.26 -17.57
N PRO A 162 19.01 -6.26 -17.86
CA PRO A 162 17.83 -6.57 -17.06
C PRO A 162 18.17 -6.87 -15.59
N ILE A 163 17.47 -6.22 -14.66
CA ILE A 163 17.45 -6.54 -13.23
C ILE A 163 15.99 -6.59 -12.73
N PHE A 164 15.72 -7.27 -11.62
CA PHE A 164 14.35 -7.44 -11.11
C PHE A 164 14.00 -6.54 -9.93
N GLY A 165 14.99 -5.95 -9.26
CA GLY A 165 14.80 -5.03 -8.15
C GLY A 165 16.05 -4.19 -7.86
N VAL A 166 15.91 -3.22 -6.96
CA VAL A 166 17.00 -2.35 -6.47
C VAL A 166 17.08 -2.40 -4.95
N ALA A 167 18.27 -2.28 -4.37
CA ALA A 167 18.42 -2.19 -2.93
C ALA A 167 17.89 -0.85 -2.40
N GLY A 168 17.00 -0.90 -1.41
CA GLY A 168 16.45 0.29 -0.74
C GLY A 168 17.41 0.94 0.27
N PRO A 169 16.99 2.03 0.94
CA PRO A 169 17.69 2.56 2.10
C PRO A 169 17.73 1.53 3.23
N LYS A 170 18.70 1.62 4.14
CA LYS A 170 18.81 0.70 5.28
C LYS A 170 18.09 1.28 6.50
N GLY A 171 17.15 0.54 7.07
CA GLY A 171 16.42 0.90 8.29
C GLY A 171 14.95 0.47 8.21
N THR A 172 14.13 0.99 9.11
CA THR A 172 12.67 0.79 9.12
C THR A 172 12.04 1.60 7.99
N LEU A 173 11.57 0.92 6.94
CA LEU A 173 11.01 1.55 5.74
C LEU A 173 9.49 1.65 5.79
N TYR A 174 8.98 2.71 5.18
CA TYR A 174 7.57 3.00 4.96
C TYR A 174 7.33 3.16 3.45
N PRO A 175 6.24 2.63 2.90
CA PRO A 175 5.69 3.11 1.64
C PRO A 175 5.55 4.63 1.62
N VAL A 176 5.98 5.27 0.53
CA VAL A 176 5.87 6.71 0.31
C VAL A 176 5.28 7.01 -1.06
N PHE A 177 4.41 8.03 -1.09
CA PHE A 177 3.69 8.49 -2.27
C PHE A 177 3.87 10.01 -2.34
N GLY A 178 4.35 10.51 -3.48
CA GLY A 178 4.54 11.94 -3.74
C GLY A 178 3.88 12.38 -5.03
N VAL A 179 3.42 13.62 -5.06
CA VAL A 179 2.69 14.24 -6.17
C VAL A 179 3.05 15.72 -6.33
N ALA A 180 2.97 16.22 -7.56
CA ALA A 180 2.96 17.63 -7.93
C ALA A 180 2.36 17.76 -9.36
N GLU A 181 2.16 18.99 -9.82
CA GLU A 181 1.82 19.29 -11.23
C GLU A 181 0.60 18.49 -11.73
N ASN A 182 -0.50 18.57 -10.96
CA ASN A 182 -1.78 17.89 -11.19
C ASN A 182 -1.81 16.36 -11.01
N ALA A 183 -0.69 15.72 -10.64
CA ALA A 183 -0.69 14.29 -10.38
C ALA A 183 -1.68 13.90 -9.27
N VAL A 184 -2.39 12.78 -9.50
CA VAL A 184 -3.28 12.15 -8.52
C VAL A 184 -2.97 10.66 -8.47
N LEU A 185 -2.70 10.15 -7.27
CA LEU A 185 -2.50 8.71 -7.03
C LEU A 185 -3.58 8.18 -6.08
N ASP A 186 -4.08 6.98 -6.36
CA ASP A 186 -4.79 6.15 -5.36
C ASP A 186 -3.81 5.13 -4.78
N ALA A 187 -3.78 5.01 -3.46
CA ALA A 187 -2.92 4.08 -2.73
C ALA A 187 -3.71 2.81 -2.34
N GLY A 188 -3.12 1.65 -2.61
CA GLY A 188 -3.60 0.36 -2.13
C GLY A 188 -2.61 -0.24 -1.13
N PHE A 189 -3.05 -0.53 0.09
CA PHE A 189 -2.23 -1.15 1.14
C PHE A 189 -2.76 -2.51 1.61
N SER A 190 -3.94 -2.91 1.11
CA SER A 190 -4.68 -4.10 1.56
C SER A 190 -5.41 -4.77 0.40
N ALA A 191 -5.71 -6.06 0.50
CA ALA A 191 -6.43 -6.87 -0.48
C ALA A 191 -7.79 -6.28 -0.92
N ARG A 192 -8.43 -5.43 -0.10
CA ARG A 192 -9.68 -4.72 -0.44
C ARG A 192 -9.49 -3.52 -1.40
N HIS A 193 -8.26 -3.04 -1.52
CA HIS A 193 -7.88 -1.85 -2.28
C HIS A 193 -6.91 -2.17 -3.43
N PHE A 194 -6.31 -3.37 -3.45
CA PHE A 194 -5.50 -3.82 -4.58
C PHE A 194 -6.35 -4.05 -5.83
N HIS A 195 -5.84 -3.60 -6.97
CA HIS A 195 -6.35 -3.92 -8.30
C HIS A 195 -5.81 -5.26 -8.81
N TYR A 196 -4.60 -5.64 -8.38
CA TYR A 196 -3.94 -6.89 -8.75
C TYR A 196 -3.53 -7.66 -7.50
N PHE A 197 -3.60 -8.99 -7.57
CA PHE A 197 -3.15 -9.82 -6.45
C PHE A 197 -1.64 -9.66 -6.24
N PRO A 198 -1.15 -9.71 -4.98
CA PRO A 198 0.27 -9.85 -4.72
C PRO A 198 0.87 -11.02 -5.51
N PRO A 199 2.11 -10.92 -6.00
CA PRO A 199 2.74 -11.98 -6.77
C PRO A 199 2.95 -13.22 -5.91
N ALA A 200 2.79 -14.40 -6.52
CA ALA A 200 2.92 -15.67 -5.82
C ALA A 200 4.31 -15.83 -5.19
N GLY A 201 4.36 -16.01 -3.87
CA GLY A 201 5.60 -16.17 -3.11
C GLY A 201 5.62 -15.38 -1.80
N ASP A 202 4.56 -15.50 -1.00
CA ASP A 202 4.41 -14.95 0.36
C ASP A 202 4.51 -13.41 0.50
N PHE A 203 4.35 -12.65 -0.59
CA PHE A 203 4.08 -11.22 -0.50
C PHE A 203 2.62 -10.99 -0.12
N ASP A 204 2.37 -10.14 0.87
CA ASP A 204 1.02 -9.84 1.36
C ASP A 204 0.86 -8.34 1.69
N GLU A 205 -0.35 -7.95 2.06
CA GLU A 205 -0.67 -6.60 2.56
C GLU A 205 0.18 -6.19 3.76
N ILE A 206 0.35 -4.87 3.94
CA ILE A 206 1.15 -4.33 5.05
C ILE A 206 0.27 -4.31 6.30
N LEU A 207 0.73 -5.00 7.35
CA LEU A 207 0.05 -5.12 8.62
C LEU A 207 0.70 -4.22 9.70
N TYR A 208 -0.07 -3.82 10.71
CA TYR A 208 0.53 -3.18 11.89
C TYR A 208 1.31 -4.20 12.72
N GLU A 209 2.35 -3.76 13.42
CA GLU A 209 3.21 -4.62 14.28
C GLU A 209 2.41 -5.47 15.28
N LYS A 210 1.30 -4.93 15.82
CA LYS A 210 0.40 -5.62 16.76
C LYS A 210 -0.39 -6.78 16.14
N GLU A 211 -0.44 -6.85 14.82
CA GLU A 211 -1.17 -7.87 14.05
C GLU A 211 -0.23 -8.98 13.59
N LEU A 212 1.06 -8.65 13.33
CA LEU A 212 2.14 -9.62 13.08
C LEU A 212 2.46 -10.54 14.28
N LEU A 213 2.01 -10.17 15.48
CA LEU A 213 2.28 -10.89 16.75
C LEU A 213 1.09 -11.74 17.25
N ARG A 214 0.08 -12.00 16.41
CA ARG A 214 -1.15 -12.73 16.76
C ARG A 214 -1.14 -14.20 16.37
#